data_AF-A0ABD3HC54-F1
#
_entry.id   AF-A0ABD3HC54-F1
#
_cell.length_a   1.000
_cell.length_b   1.000
_cell.length_c   1.000
_cell.angle_alpha   90.00
_cell.angle_beta   90.00
_cell.angle_gamma   90.00
#
_symmetry.space_group_name_H-M   'P 1'
#
loop_
_entity.id
_entity.type
_entity.pdbx_description
1 polymer ?
#
loop_
_entity_poly.entity_id
_entity_poly.type
_entity_poly.pdbx_seq_one_letter_code
_entity_poly.pdbx_strand_id
1 'polypeptide(L)'
;MPIVRSKMPGVDELKADISVHRKRVETLRDEVKWLTEVTDNNREKLEDVGELIKRVEELSRAEKSLSNQLGIDRTAMEKLKQDLERRLDDGGFDEENLEDMLLLASLEKEEEDLNKKFGDVLSAREESSERQLALDQQLESARATVSDVEFVIRETKAEMEKKVLRVESEESILESQEAEVKILESLTELTTSVLAPRPPDV
;
A
#
# COMPACT_ATOMS: atom_id res chain seq x y z
N MET A 1 56.10 33.68 -22.84
CA MET A 1 54.84 33.30 -22.17
C MET A 1 55.18 32.53 -20.91
N PRO A 2 54.78 32.96 -19.70
CA PRO A 2 55.00 32.15 -18.52
C PRO A 2 53.98 31.00 -18.51
N ILE A 3 54.50 29.77 -18.41
CA ILE A 3 53.70 28.57 -18.18
C ILE A 3 53.09 28.71 -16.79
N VAL A 4 51.78 28.87 -16.73
CA VAL A 4 51.01 28.78 -15.48
C VAL A 4 51.19 27.34 -14.99
N ARG A 5 52.12 27.12 -14.06
CA ARG A 5 52.16 25.89 -13.28
C ARG A 5 50.90 25.94 -12.42
N SER A 6 49.84 25.26 -12.86
CA SER A 6 48.79 24.83 -11.94
C SER A 6 49.51 24.10 -10.82
N LYS A 7 49.34 24.59 -9.58
CA LYS A 7 49.83 23.88 -8.41
C LYS A 7 49.07 22.56 -8.38
N MET A 8 49.70 21.47 -8.80
CA MET A 8 49.19 20.13 -8.51
C MET A 8 49.10 20.02 -6.98
N PRO A 9 47.94 19.63 -6.43
CA PRO A 9 47.82 19.31 -5.01
C PRO A 9 48.88 18.28 -4.62
N GLY A 10 49.37 18.35 -3.38
CA GLY A 10 50.25 17.29 -2.88
C GLY A 10 49.54 15.94 -2.87
N VAL A 11 50.25 14.84 -3.08
CA VAL A 11 49.68 13.47 -3.00
C VAL A 11 48.94 13.25 -1.67
N ASP A 12 49.44 13.83 -0.58
CA ASP A 12 48.80 13.77 0.73
C ASP A 12 47.47 14.55 0.81
N GLU A 13 47.37 15.69 0.13
CA GLU A 13 46.11 16.46 0.02
C GLU A 13 45.08 15.66 -0.78
N LEU A 14 45.47 15.06 -1.92
CA LEU A 14 44.58 14.20 -2.71
C LEU A 14 44.10 12.98 -1.90
N LYS A 15 44.99 12.34 -1.13
CA LYS A 15 44.62 11.22 -0.25
C LYS A 15 43.65 11.63 0.86
N ALA A 16 43.81 12.84 1.42
CA ALA A 16 42.88 13.38 2.39
C ALA A 16 41.49 13.60 1.77
N ASP A 17 41.43 14.17 0.56
CA ASP A 17 40.18 14.41 -0.17
C ASP A 17 39.47 13.10 -0.56
N ILE A 18 40.22 12.08 -1.00
CA ILE A 18 39.72 10.72 -1.27
C ILE A 18 39.10 10.12 0.00
N SER A 19 39.75 10.27 1.16
CA SER A 19 39.23 9.76 2.43
C SER A 19 37.90 10.42 2.81
N VAL A 20 37.77 11.73 2.60
CA VAL A 20 36.52 12.48 2.83
C VAL A 20 35.42 12.03 1.87
N HIS A 21 35.73 11.91 0.58
CA HIS A 21 34.77 11.45 -0.43
C HIS A 21 34.31 10.02 -0.16
N ARG A 22 35.23 9.12 0.22
CA ARG A 22 34.90 7.72 0.54
C ARG A 22 33.91 7.62 1.71
N LYS A 23 34.14 8.38 2.79
CA LYS A 23 33.20 8.45 3.92
C LYS A 23 31.83 8.96 3.50
N ARG A 24 31.79 9.96 2.63
CA ARG A 24 30.53 10.53 2.15
C ARG A 24 29.75 9.57 1.26
N VAL A 25 30.43 8.85 0.38
CA VAL A 25 29.84 7.75 -0.42
C VAL A 25 29.27 6.66 0.49
N GLU A 26 30.00 6.28 1.54
CA GLU A 26 29.54 5.28 2.50
C GLU A 26 28.26 5.73 3.23
N THR A 27 28.21 6.98 3.71
CA THR A 27 26.99 7.58 4.29
C THR A 27 25.83 7.59 3.31
N LEU A 28 26.05 8.02 2.06
CA LEU A 28 25.00 8.03 1.04
C LEU A 28 24.47 6.61 0.74
N ARG A 29 25.35 5.61 0.73
CA ARG A 29 24.98 4.21 0.52
C ARG A 29 24.13 3.68 1.67
N ASP A 30 24.49 4.00 2.90
CA ASP A 30 23.69 3.64 4.09
C ASP A 30 22.31 4.31 4.05
N GLU A 31 22.23 5.57 3.65
CA GLU A 31 20.96 6.27 3.47
C GLU A 31 20.08 5.64 2.37
N VAL A 32 20.66 5.28 1.23
CA VAL A 32 19.93 4.58 0.15
C VAL A 32 19.40 3.24 0.62
N LYS A 33 20.22 2.48 1.35
CA LYS A 33 19.80 1.19 1.92
C LYS A 33 18.61 1.36 2.88
N TRP A 34 18.71 2.33 3.80
CA TRP A 34 17.62 2.63 4.73
C TRP A 34 16.34 3.06 4.01
N LEU A 35 16.43 3.93 3.00
CA LEU A 35 15.28 4.35 2.19
C LEU A 35 14.63 3.17 1.46
N THR A 36 15.42 2.22 0.98
CA THR A 36 14.95 0.99 0.34
C THR A 36 14.13 0.16 1.33
N GLU A 37 14.70 -0.14 2.50
CA GLU A 37 14.03 -0.91 3.55
C GLU A 37 12.72 -0.27 4.02
N VAL A 38 12.69 1.05 4.21
CA VAL A 38 11.46 1.78 4.58
C VAL A 38 10.41 1.71 3.47
N THR A 39 10.83 1.86 2.22
CA THR A 39 9.92 1.81 1.06
C THR A 39 9.29 0.43 0.90
N ASP A 40 10.09 -0.63 1.03
CA ASP A 40 9.62 -2.01 0.92
C ASP A 40 8.64 -2.37 2.05
N ASN A 41 8.96 -2.01 3.29
CA ASN A 41 8.08 -2.22 4.43
C ASN A 41 6.73 -1.48 4.29
N ASN A 42 6.75 -0.25 3.78
CA ASN A 42 5.52 0.51 3.56
C ASN A 42 4.67 -0.10 2.42
N ARG A 43 5.32 -0.67 1.41
CA ARG A 43 4.64 -1.32 0.28
C ARG A 43 3.93 -2.61 0.72
N GLU A 44 4.57 -3.44 1.52
CA GLU A 44 3.96 -4.67 2.08
C GLU A 44 2.70 -4.33 2.89
N LYS A 45 2.80 -3.35 3.79
CA LYS A 45 1.65 -2.89 4.60
C LYS A 45 0.53 -2.31 3.75
N LEU A 46 0.85 -1.60 2.67
CA LEU A 46 -0.15 -1.08 1.74
C LEU A 46 -0.88 -2.20 1.01
N GLU A 47 -0.19 -3.28 0.65
CA GLU A 47 -0.77 -4.45 0.01
C GLU A 47 -1.78 -5.13 0.94
N ASP A 48 -1.39 -5.38 2.20
CA ASP A 48 -2.28 -5.92 3.24
C ASP A 48 -3.54 -5.07 3.44
N VAL A 49 -3.37 -3.75 3.55
CA VAL A 49 -4.50 -2.81 3.71
C VAL A 49 -5.39 -2.81 2.46
N GLY A 50 -4.80 -2.87 1.27
CA GLY A 50 -5.53 -2.95 0.02
C GLY A 50 -6.38 -4.22 -0.10
N GLU A 51 -5.88 -5.36 0.36
CA GLU A 51 -6.65 -6.61 0.44
C GLU A 51 -7.81 -6.52 1.42
N LEU A 52 -7.58 -5.92 2.59
CA LEU A 52 -8.64 -5.71 3.59
C LEU A 52 -9.75 -4.80 3.04
N ILE A 53 -9.41 -3.71 2.37
CA ILE A 53 -10.39 -2.81 1.73
C ILE A 53 -11.26 -3.60 0.73
N LYS A 54 -10.66 -4.42 -0.14
CA LYS A 54 -11.40 -5.26 -1.09
C LYS A 54 -12.34 -6.23 -0.38
N ARG A 55 -11.86 -6.89 0.68
CA ARG A 55 -12.65 -7.86 1.46
C ARG A 55 -13.87 -7.20 2.09
N VAL A 56 -13.71 -6.00 2.65
CA VAL A 56 -14.81 -5.25 3.25
C VAL A 56 -15.81 -4.80 2.18
N GLU A 57 -15.35 -4.35 1.01
CA GLU A 57 -16.24 -4.03 -0.10
C GLU A 57 -17.06 -5.22 -0.60
N GLU A 58 -16.44 -6.41 -0.70
CA GLU A 58 -17.14 -7.65 -1.07
C GLU A 58 -18.24 -7.98 -0.08
N LEU A 59 -17.95 -7.90 1.23
CA LEU A 59 -18.93 -8.12 2.29
C LEU A 59 -20.08 -7.11 2.22
N SER A 60 -19.78 -5.82 2.06
CA SER A 60 -20.79 -4.77 1.89
C SER A 60 -21.69 -5.00 0.67
N ARG A 61 -21.13 -5.51 -0.45
CA ARG A 61 -21.93 -5.86 -1.64
C ARG A 61 -22.83 -7.07 -1.38
N ALA A 62 -22.30 -8.10 -0.71
CA ALA A 62 -23.07 -9.28 -0.35
C ALA A 62 -24.24 -8.93 0.58
N GLU A 63 -24.00 -8.09 1.58
CA GLU A 63 -25.04 -7.59 2.50
C GLU A 63 -26.13 -6.82 1.75
N LYS A 64 -25.76 -5.89 0.88
CA LYS A 64 -26.73 -5.15 0.04
C LYS A 64 -27.57 -6.10 -0.83
N SER A 65 -26.95 -7.13 -1.40
CA SER A 65 -27.65 -8.15 -2.18
C SER A 65 -28.65 -8.94 -1.33
N LEU A 66 -28.25 -9.40 -0.15
CA LEU A 66 -29.14 -10.11 0.78
C LEU A 66 -30.30 -9.24 1.25
N SER A 67 -30.04 -7.97 1.55
CA SER A 67 -31.08 -7.01 1.96
C SER A 67 -32.13 -6.81 0.86
N ASN A 68 -31.68 -6.69 -0.40
CA ASN A 68 -32.59 -6.59 -1.54
C ASN A 68 -33.44 -7.85 -1.73
N GLN A 69 -32.84 -9.04 -1.59
CA GLN A 69 -33.57 -10.30 -1.72
C GLN A 69 -34.64 -10.44 -0.63
N LEU A 70 -34.31 -10.11 0.63
CA LEU A 70 -35.28 -10.11 1.73
C LEU A 70 -36.44 -9.13 1.48
N GLY A 71 -36.17 -7.98 0.85
CA GLY A 71 -37.21 -7.04 0.44
C GLY A 71 -38.16 -7.62 -0.62
N ILE A 72 -37.62 -8.38 -1.58
CA ILE A 72 -38.41 -9.07 -2.61
C ILE A 72 -39.29 -10.16 -1.96
N ASP A 73 -38.69 -11.01 -1.11
CA ASP A 73 -39.38 -12.13 -0.46
C ASP A 73 -40.54 -11.62 0.42
N ARG A 74 -40.33 -10.51 1.14
CA ARG A 74 -41.38 -9.84 1.93
C ARG A 74 -42.55 -9.40 1.06
N THR A 75 -42.26 -8.77 -0.08
CA THR A 75 -43.30 -8.25 -0.99
C THR A 75 -44.12 -9.41 -1.59
N ALA A 76 -43.48 -10.54 -1.90
CA ALA A 76 -44.16 -11.72 -2.42
C ALA A 76 -45.07 -12.37 -1.37
N MET A 77 -44.61 -12.48 -0.12
CA MET A 77 -45.39 -12.97 1.02
C MET A 77 -46.65 -12.13 1.26
N GLU A 78 -46.50 -10.80 1.31
CA GLU A 78 -47.62 -9.87 1.53
C GLU A 78 -48.70 -10.00 0.45
N LYS A 79 -48.29 -10.23 -0.80
CA LYS A 79 -49.20 -10.43 -1.93
C LYS A 79 -49.96 -11.76 -1.83
N LEU A 80 -49.27 -12.85 -1.48
CA LEU A 80 -49.90 -14.16 -1.28
C LEU A 80 -50.98 -14.12 -0.20
N LYS A 81 -50.70 -13.41 0.90
CA LYS A 81 -51.67 -13.21 1.98
C LYS A 81 -52.92 -12.46 1.49
N GLN A 82 -52.74 -11.33 0.81
CA GLN A 82 -53.86 -10.54 0.28
C GLN A 82 -54.73 -11.33 -0.72
N ASP A 83 -54.10 -12.16 -1.57
CA ASP A 83 -54.83 -12.97 -2.54
C ASP A 83 -55.68 -14.07 -1.86
N LEU A 84 -55.20 -14.65 -0.75
CA LEU A 84 -55.95 -15.64 0.01
C LEU A 84 -57.06 -15.04 0.85
N GLU A 85 -56.83 -13.90 1.50
CA GLU A 85 -57.87 -13.14 2.20
C GLU A 85 -59.05 -12.83 1.25
N ARG A 86 -58.75 -12.39 0.02
CA ARG A 86 -59.75 -12.18 -1.03
C ARG A 86 -60.54 -13.43 -1.41
N ARG A 87 -59.86 -14.57 -1.60
CA ARG A 87 -60.50 -15.83 -1.97
C ARG A 87 -61.46 -16.32 -0.88
N LEU A 88 -61.09 -16.14 0.39
CA LEU A 88 -61.94 -16.45 1.53
C LEU A 88 -63.14 -15.50 1.65
N ASP A 89 -62.96 -14.21 1.35
CA ASP A 89 -64.05 -13.23 1.37
C ASP A 89 -65.06 -13.42 0.21
N ASP A 90 -64.61 -13.94 -0.94
CA ASP A 90 -65.43 -14.12 -2.15
C ASP A 90 -66.22 -15.45 -2.20
N GLY A 91 -65.95 -16.42 -1.30
CA GLY A 91 -66.47 -17.80 -1.37
C GLY A 91 -67.26 -18.27 -0.14
N GLY A 92 -68.48 -18.77 -0.36
CA GLY A 92 -69.28 -19.47 0.67
C GLY A 92 -68.68 -20.82 1.10
N PHE A 93 -69.00 -21.24 2.32
CA PHE A 93 -68.35 -22.31 3.09
C PHE A 93 -68.51 -23.73 2.49
N ASP A 94 -67.61 -24.10 1.57
CA ASP A 94 -67.50 -25.45 0.98
C ASP A 94 -66.17 -26.15 1.39
N GLU A 95 -65.94 -27.41 1.00
CA GLU A 95 -64.75 -28.21 1.39
C GLU A 95 -63.41 -27.57 0.94
N GLU A 96 -63.43 -26.81 -0.17
CA GLU A 96 -62.34 -25.93 -0.64
C GLU A 96 -62.04 -24.78 0.36
N ASN A 97 -63.05 -24.23 1.04
CA ASN A 97 -62.86 -23.20 2.08
C ASN A 97 -62.22 -23.76 3.36
N LEU A 98 -62.35 -25.06 3.65
CA LEU A 98 -61.66 -25.68 4.79
C LEU A 98 -60.16 -25.83 4.51
N GLU A 99 -59.82 -26.24 3.29
CA GLU A 99 -58.44 -26.33 2.83
C GLU A 99 -57.79 -24.94 2.72
N ASP A 100 -58.51 -23.94 2.21
CA ASP A 100 -58.07 -22.54 2.19
C ASP A 100 -57.96 -21.93 3.61
N MET A 101 -58.85 -22.26 4.56
CA MET A 101 -58.72 -21.84 5.98
C MET A 101 -57.53 -22.49 6.68
N LEU A 102 -57.28 -23.78 6.45
CA LEU A 102 -56.11 -24.46 7.02
C LEU A 102 -54.82 -23.89 6.44
N LEU A 103 -54.82 -23.57 5.14
CA LEU A 103 -53.72 -22.88 4.49
C LEU A 103 -53.54 -21.47 5.08
N LEU A 104 -54.61 -20.73 5.33
CA LEU A 104 -54.56 -19.41 5.95
C LEU A 104 -54.00 -19.47 7.37
N ALA A 105 -54.49 -20.39 8.20
CA ALA A 105 -53.98 -20.56 9.57
C ALA A 105 -52.50 -21.00 9.59
N SER A 106 -52.09 -21.81 8.61
CA SER A 106 -50.69 -22.19 8.43
C SER A 106 -49.84 -21.01 7.98
N LEU A 107 -50.37 -20.14 7.10
CA LEU A 107 -49.72 -18.92 6.64
C LEU A 107 -49.70 -17.82 7.69
N GLU A 108 -50.72 -17.67 8.53
CA GLU A 108 -50.74 -16.74 9.67
C GLU A 108 -49.68 -17.13 10.69
N LYS A 109 -49.50 -18.43 10.94
CA LYS A 109 -48.43 -18.94 11.80
C LYS A 109 -47.06 -18.72 11.16
N GLU A 110 -46.93 -19.00 9.87
CA GLU A 110 -45.70 -18.76 9.13
C GLU A 110 -45.38 -17.26 9.05
N GLU A 111 -46.39 -16.40 8.94
CA GLU A 111 -46.30 -14.94 9.01
C GLU A 111 -45.91 -14.47 10.40
N GLU A 112 -46.43 -15.04 11.49
CA GLU A 112 -46.03 -14.69 12.84
C GLU A 112 -44.55 -15.04 13.08
N ASP A 113 -44.12 -16.21 12.61
CA ASP A 113 -42.71 -16.62 12.62
C ASP A 113 -41.84 -15.74 11.71
N LEU A 114 -42.34 -15.35 10.53
CA LEU A 114 -41.67 -14.44 9.62
C LEU A 114 -41.62 -13.01 10.16
N ASN A 115 -42.67 -12.50 10.79
CA ASN A 115 -42.74 -11.17 11.38
C ASN A 115 -41.80 -11.06 12.57
N LYS A 116 -41.69 -12.13 13.37
CA LYS A 116 -40.69 -12.21 14.43
C LYS A 116 -39.28 -12.20 13.85
N LYS A 117 -38.99 -13.05 12.86
CA LYS A 117 -37.70 -13.06 12.15
C LYS A 117 -37.42 -11.72 11.46
N PHE A 118 -38.43 -11.07 10.89
CA PHE A 118 -38.31 -9.76 10.25
C PHE A 118 -38.08 -8.65 11.27
N GLY A 119 -38.73 -8.70 12.44
CA GLY A 119 -38.46 -7.78 13.54
C GLY A 119 -37.01 -7.90 14.01
N ASP A 120 -36.54 -9.12 14.23
CA ASP A 120 -35.15 -9.41 14.59
C ASP A 120 -34.18 -8.93 13.48
N VAL A 121 -34.53 -9.16 12.22
CA VAL A 121 -33.74 -8.72 11.05
C VAL A 121 -33.78 -7.20 10.87
N LEU A 122 -34.90 -6.52 11.15
CA LEU A 122 -35.00 -5.06 11.04
C LEU A 122 -34.21 -4.38 12.14
N SER A 123 -34.28 -4.86 13.38
CA SER A 123 -33.43 -4.38 14.46
C SER A 123 -31.96 -4.65 14.17
N ALA A 124 -31.62 -5.85 13.68
CA ALA A 124 -30.26 -6.15 13.22
C ALA A 124 -29.82 -5.27 12.03
N ARG A 125 -30.74 -4.89 11.14
CA ARG A 125 -30.48 -4.04 9.97
C ARG A 125 -30.34 -2.57 10.34
N GLU A 126 -31.09 -2.06 11.30
CA GLU A 126 -30.91 -0.69 11.81
C GLU A 126 -29.56 -0.58 12.51
N GLU A 127 -29.21 -1.54 13.37
CA GLU A 127 -27.86 -1.63 13.93
C GLU A 127 -26.78 -1.82 12.85
N SER A 128 -27.06 -2.62 11.80
CA SER A 128 -26.14 -2.80 10.68
C SER A 128 -26.01 -1.54 9.84
N SER A 129 -27.09 -0.77 9.63
CA SER A 129 -27.07 0.44 8.80
C SER A 129 -26.23 1.55 9.41
N GLU A 130 -26.28 1.73 10.73
CA GLU A 130 -25.41 2.68 11.42
C GLU A 130 -23.95 2.21 11.38
N ARG A 131 -23.71 0.91 11.59
CA ARG A 131 -22.37 0.30 11.46
C ARG A 131 -21.85 0.40 10.03
N GLN A 132 -22.70 0.24 9.02
CA GLN A 132 -22.36 0.29 7.61
C GLN A 132 -21.97 1.71 7.19
N LEU A 133 -22.69 2.72 7.67
CA LEU A 133 -22.33 4.12 7.40
C LEU A 133 -20.99 4.49 8.04
N ALA A 134 -20.74 3.99 9.27
CA ALA A 134 -19.44 4.15 9.93
C ALA A 134 -18.33 3.38 9.19
N LEU A 135 -18.61 2.18 8.70
CA LEU A 135 -17.68 1.36 7.92
C LEU A 135 -17.33 2.02 6.59
N ASP A 136 -18.31 2.57 5.88
CA ASP A 136 -18.11 3.29 4.62
C ASP A 136 -17.27 4.56 4.84
N GLN A 137 -17.50 5.29 5.94
CA GLN A 137 -16.64 6.42 6.34
C GLN A 137 -15.21 5.99 6.69
N GLN A 138 -15.05 4.88 7.41
CA GLN A 138 -13.74 4.31 7.74
C GLN A 138 -13.00 3.84 6.48
N LEU A 139 -13.70 3.23 5.52
CA LEU A 139 -13.14 2.83 4.24
C LEU A 139 -12.65 4.02 3.44
N GLU A 140 -13.44 5.10 3.38
CA GLU A 140 -13.03 6.30 2.66
C GLU A 140 -11.81 6.97 3.32
N SER A 141 -11.79 7.01 4.66
CA SER A 141 -10.61 7.45 5.41
C SER A 141 -9.40 6.55 5.15
N ALA A 142 -9.57 5.23 5.08
CA ALA A 142 -8.50 4.28 4.81
C ALA A 142 -7.97 4.42 3.38
N ARG A 143 -8.83 4.71 2.40
CA ARG A 143 -8.42 5.00 1.02
C ARG A 143 -7.60 6.28 0.93
N ALA A 144 -8.00 7.31 1.66
CA ALA A 144 -7.24 8.56 1.74
C ALA A 144 -5.84 8.32 2.32
N THR A 145 -5.74 7.57 3.42
CA THR A 145 -4.42 7.26 4.02
C THR A 145 -3.57 6.38 3.10
N VAL A 146 -4.16 5.41 2.40
CA VAL A 146 -3.45 4.62 1.38
C VAL A 146 -2.89 5.53 0.29
N SER A 147 -3.69 6.45 -0.23
CA SER A 147 -3.24 7.43 -1.24
C SER A 147 -2.09 8.30 -0.73
N ASP A 148 -2.15 8.77 0.51
CA ASP A 148 -1.08 9.56 1.12
C ASP A 148 0.22 8.75 1.25
N VAL A 149 0.14 7.50 1.69
CA VAL A 149 1.33 6.63 1.81
C VAL A 149 1.90 6.29 0.43
N GLU A 150 1.06 6.04 -0.57
CA GLU A 150 1.52 5.84 -1.95
C GLU A 150 2.25 7.07 -2.51
N PHE A 151 1.78 8.27 -2.17
CA PHE A 151 2.46 9.50 -2.52
C PHE A 151 3.83 9.59 -1.84
N VAL A 152 3.91 9.32 -0.53
CA VAL A 152 5.17 9.31 0.22
C VAL A 152 6.14 8.28 -0.34
N ILE A 153 5.68 7.08 -0.69
CA ILE A 153 6.52 6.04 -1.34
C ILE A 153 7.09 6.55 -2.66
N ARG A 154 6.26 7.20 -3.50
CA ARG A 154 6.72 7.76 -4.78
C ARG A 154 7.77 8.85 -4.58
N GLU A 155 7.57 9.75 -3.62
CA GLU A 155 8.52 10.81 -3.30
C GLU A 155 9.83 10.25 -2.74
N THR A 156 9.73 9.29 -1.81
CA THR A 156 10.89 8.60 -1.21
C THR A 156 11.70 7.86 -2.27
N LYS A 157 11.03 7.20 -3.21
CA LYS A 157 11.67 6.52 -4.33
C LYS A 157 12.41 7.51 -5.25
N ALA A 158 11.80 8.64 -5.57
CA ALA A 158 12.44 9.67 -6.40
C ALA A 158 13.70 10.25 -5.72
N GLU A 159 13.64 10.50 -4.41
CA GLU A 159 14.81 10.97 -3.65
C GLU A 159 15.90 9.88 -3.58
N MET A 160 15.51 8.61 -3.42
CA MET A 160 16.44 7.48 -3.48
C MET A 160 17.14 7.38 -4.85
N GLU A 161 16.42 7.48 -5.96
CA GLU A 161 16.99 7.47 -7.31
C GLU A 161 18.02 8.60 -7.50
N LYS A 162 17.70 9.80 -7.00
CA LYS A 162 18.64 10.94 -7.02
C LYS A 162 19.89 10.68 -6.17
N LYS A 163 19.75 10.05 -5.01
CA LYS A 163 20.89 9.67 -4.16
C LYS A 163 21.74 8.58 -4.79
N VAL A 164 21.14 7.60 -5.45
CA VAL A 164 21.86 6.56 -6.21
C VAL A 164 22.72 7.20 -7.30
N LEU A 165 22.15 8.09 -8.12
CA LEU A 165 22.93 8.82 -9.14
C LEU A 165 24.08 9.64 -8.53
N ARG A 166 23.87 10.20 -7.34
CA ARG A 166 24.93 10.92 -6.62
C ARG A 166 26.04 9.97 -6.16
N VAL A 167 25.70 8.80 -5.61
CA VAL A 167 26.67 7.76 -5.24
C VAL A 167 27.49 7.35 -6.45
N GLU A 168 26.86 7.03 -7.57
CA GLU A 168 27.54 6.66 -8.82
C GLU A 168 28.50 7.77 -9.30
N SER A 169 28.07 9.03 -9.21
CA SER A 169 28.92 10.16 -9.58
C SER A 169 30.12 10.34 -8.64
N GLU A 170 29.92 10.18 -7.33
CA GLU A 170 30.98 10.35 -6.33
C GLU A 170 31.96 9.16 -6.37
N GLU A 171 31.48 7.95 -6.68
CA GLU A 171 32.31 6.76 -6.94
C GLU A 171 33.18 6.94 -8.19
N SER A 172 32.62 7.46 -9.29
CA SER A 172 33.41 7.75 -10.50
C SER A 172 34.51 8.79 -10.25
N ILE A 173 34.24 9.82 -9.45
CA ILE A 173 35.25 10.81 -9.04
C ILE A 173 36.34 10.14 -8.20
N LEU A 174 35.96 9.30 -7.23
CA LEU A 174 36.90 8.56 -6.40
C LEU A 174 37.82 7.67 -7.23
N GLU A 175 37.27 6.90 -8.17
CA GLU A 175 38.06 6.05 -9.07
C GLU A 175 39.09 6.86 -9.87
N SER A 176 38.69 8.05 -10.36
CA SER A 176 39.59 8.96 -11.06
C SER A 176 40.69 9.51 -10.16
N GLN A 177 40.35 9.92 -8.93
CA GLN A 177 41.32 10.46 -7.97
C GLN A 177 42.30 9.38 -7.49
N GLU A 178 41.81 8.16 -7.25
CA GLU A 178 42.66 7.02 -6.90
C GLU A 178 43.63 6.65 -8.02
N ALA A 179 43.16 6.70 -9.28
CA ALA A 179 44.03 6.53 -10.44
C ALA A 179 45.11 7.63 -10.53
N GLU A 180 44.75 8.90 -10.25
CA GLU A 180 45.69 10.01 -10.23
C GLU A 180 46.77 9.85 -9.14
N VAL A 181 46.37 9.49 -7.91
CA VAL A 181 47.32 9.18 -6.81
C VAL A 181 48.29 8.08 -7.26
N LYS A 182 47.78 7.00 -7.85
CA LYS A 182 48.61 5.88 -8.29
C LYS A 182 49.64 6.28 -9.36
N ILE A 183 49.26 7.17 -10.27
CA ILE A 183 50.16 7.74 -11.28
C ILE A 183 51.23 8.61 -10.60
N LEU A 184 50.82 9.51 -9.71
CA LEU A 184 51.74 10.41 -8.99
C LEU A 184 52.74 9.64 -8.14
N GLU A 185 52.30 8.59 -7.43
CA GLU A 185 53.16 7.69 -6.66
C GLU A 185 54.20 7.00 -7.54
N SER A 186 53.77 6.44 -8.68
CA SER A 186 54.66 5.80 -9.65
C SER A 186 55.71 6.78 -10.21
N LEU A 187 55.33 8.04 -10.46
CA LEU A 187 56.25 9.09 -10.92
C LEU A 187 57.24 9.50 -9.83
N THR A 188 56.80 9.57 -8.56
CA THR A 188 57.70 9.83 -7.42
C THR A 188 58.71 8.70 -7.20
N GLU A 189 58.30 7.44 -7.35
CA GLU A 189 59.21 6.29 -7.26
C GLU A 189 60.26 6.29 -8.40
N LEU A 190 59.82 6.58 -9.63
CA LEU A 190 60.72 6.69 -10.78
C LEU A 190 61.75 7.82 -10.60
N THR A 191 61.30 8.99 -10.15
CA THR A 191 62.20 10.14 -9.94
C THR A 191 63.19 9.89 -8.79
N THR A 192 62.76 9.29 -7.68
CA THR A 192 63.68 8.90 -6.58
C THR A 192 64.67 7.81 -7.02
N SER A 193 64.25 6.87 -7.87
CA SER A 193 65.15 5.84 -8.43
C SER A 193 66.19 6.41 -9.40
N VAL A 194 65.80 7.36 -10.25
CA VAL A 194 66.70 8.00 -11.25
C VAL A 194 67.65 9.03 -10.61
N LEU A 195 67.23 9.71 -9.55
CA LEU A 195 68.05 10.70 -8.82
C LEU A 195 68.88 10.10 -7.68
N ALA A 196 68.82 8.77 -7.47
CA ALA A 196 69.67 8.10 -6.50
C ALA A 196 71.15 8.38 -6.83
N PRO A 197 71.94 8.94 -5.88
CA PRO A 197 73.34 9.24 -6.14
C PRO A 197 74.07 7.97 -6.55
N ARG A 198 74.78 8.01 -7.69
CA ARG A 198 75.73 6.95 -8.04
C ARG A 198 76.66 6.74 -6.85
N PRO A 199 76.86 5.49 -6.38
CA PRO A 199 77.88 5.25 -5.38
C PRO A 199 79.21 5.80 -5.90
N PRO A 200 80.00 6.49 -5.05
CA PRO A 200 81.31 6.99 -5.48
C PRO A 200 82.14 5.79 -5.94
N ASP A 201 82.59 5.85 -7.19
CA ASP A 201 83.48 4.85 -7.78
C ASP A 201 84.75 4.75 -6.89
N VAL A 202 85.01 3.53 -6.39
CA VAL A 202 86.22 3.15 -5.64
C VAL A 202 87.33 2.77 -6.62
#